data_AF-A0A3R8RN42-F1
#
_entry.id   AF-A0A3R8RN42-F1
#
_cell.length_a   1.000
_cell.length_b   1.000
_cell.length_c   1.000
_cell.angle_alpha   90.00
_cell.angle_beta   90.00
_cell.angle_gamma   90.00
#
_symmetry.space_group_name_H-M   'P 1'
#
loop_
_entity.id
_entity.type
_entity.pdbx_description
1 polymer ?
#
loop_
_entity_poly.entity_id
_entity_poly.type
_entity_poly.pdbx_seq_one_letter_code
_entity_poly.pdbx_strand_id
1 'polypeptide(L)'
;YAERAVPDLTWRIATWIRATRGRLVISGHSQGSVLAAAAAWQLEPSVRGRVALLTYGSPLERLYGRWFPAHFGPAALTALHHDVDCWRNLYRLTDPIGGPVRLPGDCGPEVDREPLKDPLAYGRTELHPLPAPILGHSDYQADPVFAEERARLLGRLQPDVPGPRAQDEPGRSSA
;
A
#
# COMPACT_ATOMS: atom_id res chain seq x y z
N TYR A 1 -10.96 -16.81 -11.58
CA TYR A 1 -9.85 -16.44 -10.67
C TYR A 1 -10.38 -15.89 -9.34
N ALA A 2 -11.31 -14.93 -9.35
CA ALA A 2 -11.85 -14.30 -8.14
C ALA A 2 -12.56 -15.27 -7.18
N GLU A 3 -13.27 -16.28 -7.69
CA GLU A 3 -14.05 -17.25 -6.89
C GLU A 3 -13.23 -18.04 -5.86
N ARG A 4 -11.91 -18.12 -6.04
CA ARG A 4 -11.01 -18.79 -5.08
C ARG A 4 -9.97 -17.83 -4.50
N ALA A 5 -9.36 -17.00 -5.34
CA ALA A 5 -8.24 -16.16 -4.93
C ALA A 5 -8.63 -15.12 -3.86
N VAL A 6 -9.81 -14.51 -3.98
CA VAL A 6 -10.26 -13.50 -3.01
C VAL A 6 -10.64 -14.16 -1.68
N PRO A 7 -11.52 -15.19 -1.64
CA PRO A 7 -11.83 -15.89 -0.39
C PRO A 7 -10.59 -16.47 0.32
N ASP A 8 -9.66 -17.10 -0.43
CA ASP A 8 -8.44 -17.68 0.15
C ASP A 8 -7.54 -16.60 0.75
N LEU A 9 -7.39 -15.45 0.06
CA LEU A 9 -6.60 -14.33 0.55
C LEU A 9 -7.23 -13.72 1.81
N THR A 10 -8.54 -13.46 1.79
CA THR A 10 -9.31 -12.97 2.94
C THR A 10 -9.16 -13.91 4.14
N TRP A 11 -9.33 -15.21 3.93
CA TRP A 11 -9.19 -16.22 4.97
C TRP A 11 -7.78 -16.24 5.57
N ARG A 12 -6.76 -16.17 4.73
CA ARG A 12 -5.35 -16.16 5.15
C ARG A 12 -5.04 -14.93 6.00
N ILE A 13 -5.48 -13.74 5.57
CA ILE A 13 -5.28 -12.48 6.31
C ILE A 13 -5.96 -12.56 7.68
N ALA A 14 -7.24 -12.92 7.71
CA ALA A 14 -8.01 -12.98 8.94
C ALA A 14 -7.45 -14.02 9.92
N THR A 15 -7.05 -15.19 9.43
CA THR A 15 -6.49 -16.26 10.27
C THR A 15 -5.13 -15.85 10.85
N TRP A 16 -4.27 -15.24 10.04
CA TRP A 16 -2.97 -14.79 10.51
C TRP A 16 -3.11 -13.68 11.57
N ILE A 17 -3.94 -12.65 11.32
CA ILE A 17 -4.17 -11.55 12.27
C ILE A 17 -4.76 -12.07 13.58
N ARG A 18 -5.71 -13.01 13.53
CA ARG A 18 -6.27 -13.62 14.75
C ARG A 18 -5.20 -14.38 15.55
N ALA A 19 -4.36 -15.16 14.87
CA ALA A 19 -3.34 -15.98 15.51
C ALA A 19 -2.20 -15.15 16.12
N THR A 20 -1.77 -14.08 15.44
CA THR A 20 -0.61 -13.29 15.86
C THR A 20 -0.97 -12.02 16.62
N ARG A 21 -2.24 -11.58 16.55
CA ARG A 21 -2.68 -10.23 16.93
C ARG A 21 -1.87 -9.13 16.22
N GLY A 22 -1.21 -9.47 15.11
CA GLY A 22 -0.33 -8.59 14.37
C GLY A 22 -1.06 -7.69 13.39
N ARG A 23 -0.24 -6.99 12.60
CA ARG A 23 -0.62 -6.13 11.48
C ARG A 23 0.21 -6.54 10.26
N LEU A 24 -0.29 -6.35 9.05
CA LEU A 24 0.41 -6.78 7.82
C LEU A 24 0.28 -5.78 6.68
N VAL A 25 1.23 -5.82 5.74
CA VAL A 25 1.17 -5.10 4.46
C VAL A 25 0.79 -6.07 3.35
N ILE A 26 -0.23 -5.73 2.56
CA ILE A 26 -0.58 -6.44 1.31
C ILE A 26 -0.01 -5.65 0.14
N SER A 27 0.86 -6.30 -0.63
CA SER A 27 1.48 -5.74 -1.83
C SER A 27 0.79 -6.28 -3.08
N GLY A 28 0.25 -5.40 -3.93
CA GLY A 28 -0.51 -5.79 -5.13
C GLY A 28 -0.07 -5.04 -6.39
N HIS A 29 0.54 -5.77 -7.33
CA HIS A 29 0.83 -5.27 -8.69
C HIS A 29 -0.36 -5.50 -9.61
N SER A 30 -0.71 -4.53 -10.46
CA SER A 30 -1.65 -4.77 -11.57
C SER A 30 -2.94 -5.43 -11.08
N GLN A 31 -3.32 -6.60 -11.62
CA GLN A 31 -4.46 -7.40 -11.17
C GLN A 31 -4.42 -7.76 -9.67
N GLY A 32 -3.23 -7.94 -9.09
CA GLY A 32 -3.03 -8.17 -7.67
C GLY A 32 -3.54 -7.01 -6.80
N SER A 33 -3.51 -5.76 -7.29
CA SER A 33 -4.11 -4.63 -6.56
C SER A 33 -5.64 -4.73 -6.48
N VAL A 34 -6.28 -5.25 -7.52
CA VAL A 34 -7.74 -5.50 -7.56
C VAL A 34 -8.11 -6.61 -6.58
N LEU A 35 -7.33 -7.69 -6.55
CA LEU A 35 -7.53 -8.80 -5.60
C LEU A 35 -7.29 -8.34 -4.16
N ALA A 36 -6.29 -7.48 -3.92
CA ALA A 36 -6.00 -6.93 -2.60
C ALA A 36 -7.16 -6.05 -2.08
N ALA A 37 -7.68 -5.14 -2.93
CA ALA A 37 -8.85 -4.32 -2.59
C ALA A 37 -10.10 -5.18 -2.32
N ALA A 38 -10.37 -6.15 -3.20
CA ALA A 38 -11.50 -7.07 -3.04
C ALA A 38 -11.41 -7.90 -1.75
N ALA A 39 -10.23 -8.39 -1.40
CA ALA A 39 -10.02 -9.11 -0.14
C ALA A 39 -10.21 -8.18 1.07
N ALA A 40 -9.67 -6.96 1.03
CA ALA A 40 -9.81 -5.99 2.11
C ALA A 40 -11.29 -5.65 2.39
N TRP A 41 -12.11 -5.45 1.36
CA TRP A 41 -13.56 -5.24 1.52
C TRP A 41 -14.31 -6.41 2.15
N GLN A 42 -13.78 -7.64 2.04
CA GLN A 42 -14.40 -8.83 2.66
C GLN A 42 -13.93 -9.08 4.09
N LEU A 43 -12.95 -8.33 4.59
CA LEU A 43 -12.50 -8.44 5.98
C LEU A 43 -13.49 -7.75 6.93
N GLU A 44 -13.66 -8.32 8.11
CA GLU A 44 -14.31 -7.66 9.25
C GLU A 44 -13.59 -6.35 9.60
N PRO A 45 -14.30 -5.27 10.03
CA PRO A 45 -13.68 -3.97 10.31
C PRO A 45 -12.49 -4.04 11.26
N SER A 46 -12.57 -4.88 12.31
CA SER A 46 -11.50 -5.07 13.29
C SER A 46 -10.22 -5.70 12.73
N VAL A 47 -10.34 -6.44 11.62
CA VAL A 47 -9.22 -7.06 10.90
C VAL A 47 -8.73 -6.12 9.80
N ARG A 48 -9.66 -5.46 9.08
CA ARG A 48 -9.36 -4.52 8.01
C ARG A 48 -8.50 -3.34 8.47
N GLY A 49 -8.80 -2.77 9.64
CA GLY A 49 -8.01 -1.69 10.24
C GLY A 49 -6.61 -2.11 10.73
N ARG A 50 -6.20 -3.36 10.52
CA ARG A 50 -4.83 -3.88 10.80
C ARG A 50 -4.04 -4.16 9.54
N VAL A 51 -4.60 -3.84 8.37
CA VAL A 51 -4.01 -4.08 7.06
C VAL A 51 -3.55 -2.76 6.47
N ALA A 52 -2.30 -2.73 6.01
CA ALA A 52 -1.80 -1.70 5.11
C ALA A 52 -1.81 -2.20 3.67
N LEU A 53 -2.05 -1.30 2.71
CA LEU A 53 -2.03 -1.60 1.28
C LEU A 53 -0.84 -0.92 0.59
N LEU A 54 -0.12 -1.68 -0.24
CA LEU A 54 0.86 -1.15 -1.20
C LEU A 54 0.47 -1.60 -2.60
N THR A 55 -0.12 -0.70 -3.38
CA THR A 55 -0.53 -0.97 -4.76
C THR A 55 0.42 -0.34 -5.76
N TYR A 56 0.61 -0.97 -6.92
CA TYR A 56 1.50 -0.41 -7.94
C TYR A 56 1.16 -0.95 -9.32
N GLY A 57 1.36 -0.11 -10.35
CA GLY A 57 0.81 -0.37 -11.67
C GLY A 57 -0.70 -0.65 -11.60
N SER A 58 -1.42 0.03 -10.69
CA SER A 58 -2.78 -0.36 -10.31
C SER A 58 -3.83 0.13 -11.31
N PRO A 59 -4.68 -0.76 -11.86
CA PRO A 59 -5.78 -0.38 -12.75
C PRO A 59 -7.07 0.02 -12.00
N LEU A 60 -7.01 0.17 -10.66
CA LEU A 60 -8.19 0.35 -9.80
C LEU A 60 -9.07 1.53 -10.23
N GLU A 61 -8.51 2.72 -10.38
CA GLU A 61 -9.26 3.89 -10.85
C GLU A 61 -9.41 3.86 -12.38
N ARG A 62 -8.28 3.79 -13.08
CA ARG A 62 -8.17 4.01 -14.54
C ARG A 62 -9.03 3.08 -15.37
N LEU A 63 -9.10 1.80 -15.00
CA LEU A 63 -9.81 0.78 -15.77
C LEU A 63 -11.03 0.28 -15.01
N TYR A 64 -10.82 -0.21 -13.79
CA TYR A 64 -11.88 -0.83 -12.99
C TYR A 64 -12.90 0.20 -12.52
N GLY A 65 -12.49 1.38 -12.08
CA GLY A 65 -13.38 2.47 -11.70
C GLY A 65 -14.25 2.95 -12.86
N ARG A 66 -13.72 2.90 -14.09
CA ARG A 66 -14.45 3.26 -15.30
C ARG A 66 -15.49 2.20 -15.71
N TRP A 67 -15.14 0.92 -15.66
CA TRP A 67 -16.03 -0.16 -16.12
C TRP A 67 -16.94 -0.73 -15.04
N PHE A 68 -16.55 -0.61 -13.77
CA PHE A 68 -17.27 -1.14 -12.61
C PHE A 68 -17.37 -0.09 -11.48
N PRO A 69 -17.93 1.11 -11.75
CA PRO A 69 -17.92 2.23 -10.82
C PRO A 69 -18.65 1.96 -9.50
N ALA A 70 -19.60 1.02 -9.48
CA ALA A 70 -20.28 0.61 -8.24
C ALA A 70 -19.33 -0.08 -7.24
N HIS A 71 -18.25 -0.70 -7.72
CA HIS A 71 -17.30 -1.45 -6.90
C HIS A 71 -15.95 -0.72 -6.75
N PHE A 72 -15.52 -0.01 -7.79
CA PHE A 72 -14.21 0.63 -7.84
C PHE A 72 -14.30 2.15 -8.11
N GLY A 73 -15.49 2.73 -7.96
CA GLY A 73 -15.67 4.18 -8.09
C GLY A 73 -15.11 4.94 -6.88
N PRO A 74 -15.06 6.29 -6.98
CA PRO A 74 -14.48 7.13 -5.94
C PRO A 74 -15.01 6.84 -4.53
N ALA A 75 -16.32 6.65 -4.37
CA ALA A 75 -16.93 6.37 -3.06
C ALA A 75 -16.41 5.06 -2.44
N ALA A 76 -16.30 3.99 -3.23
CA ALA A 76 -15.83 2.70 -2.74
C ALA A 76 -14.33 2.71 -2.40
N LEU A 77 -13.52 3.41 -3.21
CA LEU A 77 -12.08 3.54 -2.97
C LEU A 77 -11.78 4.49 -1.79
N THR A 78 -12.56 5.55 -1.61
CA THR A 78 -12.48 6.42 -0.43
C THR A 78 -12.86 5.66 0.84
N ALA A 79 -13.93 4.86 0.80
CA ALA A 79 -14.30 3.99 1.93
C ALA A 79 -13.16 3.00 2.25
N LEU A 80 -12.56 2.38 1.24
CA LEU A 80 -11.42 1.49 1.44
C LEU A 80 -10.26 2.20 2.15
N HIS A 81 -9.89 3.40 1.70
CA HIS A 81 -8.83 4.21 2.31
C HIS A 81 -9.09 4.50 3.79
N HIS A 82 -10.33 4.81 4.16
CA HIS A 82 -10.68 5.07 5.55
C HIS A 82 -10.69 3.81 6.43
N ASP A 83 -11.00 2.65 5.85
CA ASP A 83 -11.18 1.44 6.63
C ASP A 83 -9.90 0.60 6.80
N VAL A 84 -8.90 0.79 5.93
CA VAL A 84 -7.57 0.18 6.08
C VAL A 84 -6.68 1.07 6.93
N ASP A 85 -5.63 0.50 7.48
CA ASP A 85 -4.71 1.23 8.37
C ASP A 85 -3.98 2.36 7.64
N CYS A 86 -3.48 2.04 6.46
CA CYS A 86 -2.85 2.99 5.55
C CYS A 86 -2.78 2.37 4.14
N TRP A 87 -2.73 3.22 3.13
CA TRP A 87 -2.63 2.78 1.75
C TRP A 87 -1.65 3.67 1.01
N ARG A 88 -0.71 3.08 0.28
CA ARG A 88 0.17 3.75 -0.68
C ARG A 88 0.06 3.11 -2.07
N ASN A 89 0.05 3.95 -3.10
CA ASN A 89 0.01 3.58 -4.52
C ASN A 89 1.21 4.18 -5.27
N LEU A 90 1.91 3.34 -6.03
CA LEU A 90 3.02 3.74 -6.89
C LEU A 90 2.62 3.61 -8.36
N TYR A 91 2.90 4.64 -9.15
CA TYR A 91 2.57 4.63 -10.57
C TYR A 91 3.62 5.38 -11.39
N ARG A 92 3.66 5.06 -12.68
CA ARG A 92 4.42 5.80 -13.69
C ARG A 92 3.46 6.44 -14.67
N LEU A 93 3.86 7.57 -15.24
CA LEU A 93 3.07 8.24 -16.28
C LEU A 93 3.11 7.47 -17.63
N THR A 94 4.12 6.65 -17.81
CA THR A 94 4.35 5.78 -18.97
C THR A 94 3.62 4.44 -18.89
N ASP A 95 3.01 4.10 -17.74
CA ASP A 95 2.27 2.84 -17.56
C ASP A 95 0.90 2.95 -18.25
N PRO A 96 0.61 2.12 -19.27
CA PRO A 96 -0.67 2.20 -19.99
C PRO A 96 -1.83 1.55 -19.23
N ILE A 97 -1.56 0.77 -18.19
CA ILE A 97 -2.55 0.03 -17.41
C ILE A 97 -2.76 0.70 -16.05
N GLY A 98 -1.65 0.88 -15.33
CA GLY A 98 -1.62 1.42 -13.99
C GLY A 98 -1.74 2.94 -13.96
N GLY A 99 -2.20 3.50 -12.85
CA GLY A 99 -2.31 4.94 -12.68
C GLY A 99 -2.49 5.38 -11.23
N PRO A 100 -2.64 6.70 -11.01
CA PRO A 100 -3.07 7.22 -9.72
C PRO A 100 -4.49 6.75 -9.38
N VAL A 101 -4.78 6.57 -8.10
CA VAL A 101 -6.12 6.20 -7.57
C VAL A 101 -7.04 7.42 -7.52
N ARG A 102 -6.48 8.64 -7.38
CA ARG A 102 -7.21 9.94 -7.45
C ARG A 102 -8.39 10.06 -6.49
N LEU A 103 -8.19 9.74 -5.21
CA LEU A 103 -9.25 9.93 -4.22
C LEU A 103 -9.63 11.42 -4.07
N PRO A 104 -10.94 11.76 -4.02
CA PRO A 104 -11.41 13.14 -3.93
C PRO A 104 -11.37 13.72 -2.50
N GLY A 105 -11.07 15.02 -2.37
CA GLY A 105 -11.14 15.78 -1.11
C GLY A 105 -9.85 15.76 -0.28
N ASP A 106 -9.93 16.27 0.96
CA ASP A 106 -8.83 16.27 1.95
C ASP A 106 -8.65 14.90 2.62
N CYS A 107 -8.82 13.80 1.89
CA CYS A 107 -8.48 12.45 2.37
C CYS A 107 -6.95 12.24 2.51
N GLY A 108 -6.18 13.32 2.41
CA GLY A 108 -4.75 13.43 2.67
C GLY A 108 -3.86 13.12 1.45
N PRO A 109 -2.57 13.52 1.47
CA PRO A 109 -1.55 13.14 0.48
C PRO A 109 -1.12 11.66 0.57
N GLU A 110 -1.96 10.77 1.11
CA GLU A 110 -1.53 9.47 1.64
C GLU A 110 -1.61 8.30 0.65
N VAL A 111 -2.52 8.29 -0.32
CA VAL A 111 -2.63 7.13 -1.23
C VAL A 111 -1.65 7.23 -2.39
N ASP A 112 -1.79 8.21 -3.28
CA ASP A 112 -0.88 8.31 -4.43
C ASP A 112 0.45 8.95 -4.02
N ARG A 113 1.57 8.26 -4.24
CA ARG A 113 2.88 8.92 -4.26
C ARG A 113 2.97 9.82 -5.50
N GLU A 114 3.90 10.77 -5.52
CA GLU A 114 4.36 11.38 -6.77
C GLU A 114 4.69 10.31 -7.83
N PRO A 115 4.54 10.57 -9.14
CA PRO A 115 4.88 9.58 -10.15
C PRO A 115 6.34 9.14 -10.05
N LEU A 116 6.58 7.84 -10.16
CA LEU A 116 7.94 7.32 -10.32
C LEU A 116 8.51 7.82 -11.65
N LYS A 117 9.79 8.20 -11.63
CA LYS A 117 10.47 8.71 -12.83
C LYS A 117 10.66 7.58 -13.83
N ASP A 118 10.16 7.75 -15.04
CA ASP A 118 10.32 6.78 -16.13
C ASP A 118 10.27 7.50 -17.50
N PRO A 119 11.34 7.44 -18.33
CA PRO A 119 12.62 6.76 -18.08
C PRO A 119 13.47 7.52 -17.04
N LEU A 120 14.45 6.83 -16.42
CA LEU A 120 15.35 7.43 -15.43
C LEU A 120 16.18 8.59 -15.99
N ALA A 121 16.48 8.56 -17.28
CA ALA A 121 17.15 9.64 -18.00
C ALA A 121 16.66 9.69 -19.45
N TYR A 122 16.58 10.90 -20.01
CA TYR A 122 16.42 11.10 -21.44
C TYR A 122 17.80 11.17 -22.09
N GLY A 123 18.08 10.30 -23.06
CA GLY A 123 19.38 10.22 -23.71
C GLY A 123 20.44 9.54 -22.85
N ARG A 124 21.72 9.85 -23.10
CA ARG A 124 22.87 9.29 -22.38
C ARG A 124 23.38 10.26 -21.32
N THR A 125 23.75 9.75 -20.17
CA THR A 125 24.42 10.48 -19.07
C THR A 125 25.58 9.63 -18.55
N GLU A 126 26.45 10.18 -17.69
CA GLU A 126 27.53 9.40 -17.07
C GLU A 126 26.99 8.19 -16.27
N LEU A 127 25.86 8.37 -15.58
CA LEU A 127 25.19 7.31 -14.81
C LEU A 127 24.33 6.37 -15.69
N HIS A 128 23.91 6.84 -16.86
CA HIS A 128 23.14 6.08 -17.85
C HIS A 128 23.79 6.18 -19.23
N PRO A 129 24.89 5.45 -19.48
CA PRO A 129 25.64 5.56 -20.74
C PRO A 129 24.87 4.98 -21.94
N LEU A 130 23.82 4.19 -21.67
CA LEU A 130 22.85 3.71 -22.64
C LEU A 130 21.50 4.43 -22.39
N PRO A 131 20.67 4.63 -23.44
CA PRO A 131 19.33 5.17 -23.26
C PRO A 131 18.57 4.37 -22.20
N ALA A 132 18.08 5.07 -21.17
CA ALA A 132 17.33 4.41 -20.11
C ALA A 132 16.03 3.83 -20.69
N PRO A 133 15.70 2.56 -20.38
CA PRO A 133 14.47 1.95 -20.87
C PRO A 133 13.25 2.64 -20.27
N ILE A 134 12.15 2.65 -21.03
CA ILE A 134 10.83 2.94 -20.49
C ILE A 134 10.31 1.65 -19.86
N LEU A 135 10.17 1.65 -18.55
CA LEU A 135 9.75 0.46 -17.80
C LEU A 135 8.23 0.28 -17.81
N GLY A 136 7.46 1.36 -17.92
CA GLY A 136 6.01 1.34 -18.01
C GLY A 136 5.38 0.51 -16.89
N HIS A 137 4.74 -0.59 -17.26
CA HIS A 137 3.99 -1.47 -16.33
C HIS A 137 4.84 -2.47 -15.53
N SER A 138 6.14 -2.59 -15.83
CA SER A 138 7.03 -3.63 -15.28
C SER A 138 7.93 -3.11 -14.15
N ASP A 139 8.67 -3.96 -13.46
CA ASP A 139 9.81 -3.58 -12.60
C ASP A 139 9.57 -2.47 -11.55
N TYR A 140 8.36 -2.34 -11.03
CA TYR A 140 8.08 -1.44 -9.91
C TYR A 140 8.85 -1.83 -8.64
N GLN A 141 9.01 -3.13 -8.39
CA GLN A 141 9.67 -3.65 -7.19
C GLN A 141 11.19 -3.43 -7.19
N ALA A 142 11.78 -3.19 -8.36
CA ALA A 142 13.19 -2.88 -8.51
C ALA A 142 13.49 -1.39 -8.25
N ASP A 143 12.46 -0.54 -8.26
CA ASP A 143 12.60 0.88 -7.94
C ASP A 143 12.87 1.05 -6.42
N PRO A 144 13.91 1.78 -6.00
CA PRO A 144 14.20 1.99 -4.57
C PRO A 144 13.01 2.53 -3.78
N VAL A 145 12.16 3.34 -4.41
CA VAL A 145 10.96 3.90 -3.79
C VAL A 145 10.00 2.81 -3.33
N PHE A 146 9.94 1.65 -4.00
CA PHE A 146 9.13 0.53 -3.56
C PHE A 146 9.57 0.02 -2.18
N ALA A 147 10.89 -0.16 -1.99
CA ALA A 147 11.44 -0.62 -0.73
C ALA A 147 11.24 0.41 0.39
N GLU A 148 11.41 1.70 0.08
CA GLU A 148 11.20 2.81 1.01
C GLU A 148 9.75 2.88 1.51
N GLU A 149 8.78 2.87 0.58
CA GLU A 149 7.37 2.93 0.95
C GLU A 149 6.91 1.67 1.69
N ARG A 150 7.39 0.49 1.27
CA ARG A 150 7.14 -0.75 2.02
C ARG A 150 7.67 -0.66 3.45
N ALA A 151 8.89 -0.12 3.64
CA ALA A 151 9.47 0.05 4.97
C ALA A 151 8.68 1.06 5.82
N ARG A 152 8.23 2.18 5.22
CA ARG A 152 7.37 3.17 5.89
C ARG A 152 6.05 2.55 6.37
N LEU A 153 5.38 1.78 5.51
CA LEU A 153 4.15 1.08 5.88
C LEU A 153 4.41 0.10 7.03
N LEU A 154 5.46 -0.73 6.94
CA LEU A 154 5.82 -1.65 8.02
C LEU A 154 6.15 -0.92 9.34
N GLY A 155 6.82 0.23 9.28
CA GLY A 155 7.12 1.07 10.44
C GLY A 155 5.85 1.60 11.11
N ARG A 156 4.86 2.08 10.34
CA ARG A 156 3.54 2.51 10.87
C ARG A 156 2.76 1.38 11.53
N LEU A 157 3.00 0.14 11.10
CA LEU A 157 2.33 -1.03 11.63
C LEU A 157 2.91 -1.54 12.96
N GLN A 158 4.10 -1.10 13.37
CA GLN A 158 4.63 -1.47 14.69
C GLN A 158 3.76 -0.84 15.80
N PRO A 159 3.39 -1.58 16.85
CA PRO A 159 2.69 -0.99 17.98
C PRO A 159 3.59 0.04 18.67
N ASP A 160 3.02 1.15 19.15
CA ASP A 160 3.68 2.00 20.14
C ASP A 160 4.02 1.12 21.35
N VAL A 161 5.27 0.69 21.45
CA VAL A 161 5.78 0.07 22.67
C VAL A 161 5.97 1.21 23.66
N PRO A 162 5.22 1.26 24.79
CA PRO A 162 5.48 2.27 25.81
C PRO A 162 6.93 2.08 26.27
N GLY A 163 7.72 3.14 26.20
CA GLY A 163 9.08 3.13 26.72
C GLY A 163 9.10 2.65 28.17
N PRO A 164 10.17 1.96 28.62
CA PRO A 164 10.24 1.45 29.98
C PRO A 164 9.99 2.58 30.98
N ARG A 165 9.04 2.38 31.89
CA ARG A 165 8.80 3.28 33.04
C ARG A 165 10.13 3.48 33.75
N ALA A 166 10.58 4.72 33.85
CA ALA A 166 11.69 5.07 34.73
C ALA A 166 11.34 4.55 36.13
N GLN A 167 12.20 3.69 36.67
CA GLN A 167 12.08 3.26 38.05
C GLN A 167 12.45 4.47 38.90
N ASP A 168 11.49 5.00 39.64
CA ASP A 168 11.76 5.97 40.71
C ASP A 168 12.75 5.32 41.69
N GLU A 169 13.96 5.87 41.77
CA GLU A 169 14.94 5.44 42.76
C GLU A 169 14.42 5.74 44.17
N PRO A 170 14.45 4.76 45.11
CA PRO A 170 14.10 5.04 46.49
C PRO A 170 15.20 5.90 47.12
N GLY A 171 14.77 7.04 47.67
CA GLY A 171 15.64 8.04 48.28
C GLY A 171 16.64 7.47 49.29
N ARG A 172 17.90 7.89 49.14
CA ARG A 172 18.92 7.76 50.19
C ARG A 172 18.47 8.54 51.42
N SER A 173 18.10 7.81 52.47
CA SER A 173 18.08 8.34 53.84
C SER A 173 19.49 8.18 54.42
N SER A 174 20.15 9.30 54.67
CA SER A 174 21.42 9.39 55.41
C SER A 174 21.12 9.57 56.90
N ALA A 175 21.65 8.67 57.73
CA ALA A 175 21.93 8.85 59.15
C ALA A 175 23.45 8.91 59.35
#